data_AF-A0A2V8SXT5-F1
#
_entry.id   AF-A0A2V8SXT5-F1
#
_cell.length_a   1.000
_cell.length_b   1.000
_cell.length_c   1.000
_cell.angle_alpha   90.00
_cell.angle_beta   90.00
_cell.angle_gamma   90.00
#
_symmetry.space_group_name_H-M   'P 1'
#
loop_
_entity.id
_entity.type
_entity.pdbx_description
1 polymer ?
#
loop_
_entity_poly.entity_id
_entity_poly.type
_entity_poly.pdbx_seq_one_letter_code
_entity_poly.pdbx_strand_id
1 'polypeptide(L)'
;MWFPADDDRDDFEFEVMSFKTFTIFVVMIFFAASASGIVAQTSKAAEAPLCLTRFGQKEWANLLKDLPPEKKQELLADKELLKGQADTLRELLAFSCEGVKRGLADDPTNKVELGTIRTEVVAIAYDAKIRKTKSDPTFAWITAAQIEKFYSNPASETEFTQFLDAKFAILRRKDPVSAAQIPSASERKLARDFFAKIKIAEKAASTLAEPFKSEVVLKTQLQQAQFLARQATDLLAEDLTVTADEITKYLAAHPEYSDETKRVAAEKILARVKAGEDFAALANEYSEDPGNNAADGKKNGGLYSDVPVGMMVPPFEKASLALQPGQIAAGLVKSDYGFHIIKLENKTADGSKYDVRHILIFTGYKDPNDPNAQQVPATAFVRTKLESEREATVMKQIIARNGIVVEEYNPTAVAPAKKPVAKR
;
A
#
# COMPACT_ATOMS: atom_id res chain seq x y z
N MET A 1 5.38 -2.52 -22.52
CA MET A 1 6.47 -3.51 -22.33
C MET A 1 6.15 -4.34 -21.10
N TRP A 2 5.30 -5.36 -21.25
CA TRP A 2 4.82 -6.17 -20.13
C TRP A 2 4.84 -7.65 -20.55
N PHE A 3 5.45 -8.48 -19.68
CA PHE A 3 5.97 -9.84 -19.83
C PHE A 3 7.41 -9.96 -20.35
N PRO A 4 8.35 -10.27 -19.42
CA PRO A 4 9.34 -11.32 -19.59
C PRO A 4 8.83 -12.65 -19.02
N ALA A 5 9.34 -13.76 -19.56
CA ALA A 5 9.25 -15.08 -18.93
C ALA A 5 10.32 -15.23 -17.83
N ASP A 6 10.25 -16.32 -17.06
CA ASP A 6 11.16 -16.64 -15.96
C ASP A 6 12.66 -16.49 -16.32
N ASP A 7 13.40 -15.70 -15.54
CA ASP A 7 14.45 -16.20 -14.63
C ASP A 7 14.73 -15.15 -13.54
N ASP A 8 15.66 -15.44 -12.63
CA ASP A 8 16.19 -14.55 -11.57
C ASP A 8 15.18 -14.13 -10.48
N ARG A 9 14.96 -15.08 -9.55
CA ARG A 9 14.73 -14.73 -8.14
C ARG A 9 16.08 -14.44 -7.49
N ASP A 10 16.41 -13.16 -7.34
CA ASP A 10 17.02 -12.54 -6.16
C ASP A 10 17.08 -11.01 -6.39
N ASP A 11 17.44 -10.24 -5.36
CA ASP A 11 17.67 -8.79 -5.38
C ASP A 11 16.47 -7.87 -5.75
N PHE A 12 15.58 -7.65 -4.77
CA PHE A 12 14.98 -6.32 -4.58
C PHE A 12 15.19 -5.87 -3.13
N GLU A 13 15.86 -4.73 -2.97
CA GLU A 13 16.48 -4.33 -1.71
C GLU A 13 15.50 -3.94 -0.59
N PHE A 14 15.98 -4.08 0.64
CA PHE A 14 15.32 -3.63 1.86
C PHE A 14 15.25 -2.09 1.93
N GLU A 15 14.07 -1.50 1.78
CA GLU A 15 13.83 -0.14 2.29
C GLU A 15 12.42 0.04 2.89
N VAL A 16 12.41 0.20 4.23
CA VAL A 16 11.34 0.70 5.12
C VAL A 16 9.89 0.69 4.57
N MET A 17 9.26 -0.49 4.50
CA MET A 17 7.88 -0.64 4.04
C MET A 17 6.85 -0.54 5.18
N SER A 18 5.92 0.42 5.08
CA SER A 18 4.79 0.55 6.02
C SER A 18 3.68 -0.47 5.76
N PHE A 19 2.63 -0.44 6.59
CA PHE A 19 1.52 -1.40 6.63
C PHE A 19 0.90 -1.73 5.26
N LYS A 20 0.92 -0.77 4.32
CA LYS A 20 0.42 -0.92 2.93
C LYS A 20 1.06 -2.06 2.13
N THR A 21 2.29 -2.47 2.46
CA THR A 21 3.04 -3.44 1.65
C THR A 21 3.11 -4.85 2.27
N PHE A 22 2.89 -4.99 3.58
CA PHE A 22 3.06 -6.25 4.30
C PHE A 22 1.92 -7.26 4.05
N THR A 23 0.66 -6.80 3.99
CA THR A 23 -0.53 -7.68 3.87
C THR A 23 -0.63 -8.40 2.51
N ILE A 24 0.14 -8.00 1.49
CA ILE A 24 0.04 -8.54 0.13
C ILE A 24 0.87 -9.82 -0.06
N PHE A 25 2.01 -9.95 0.61
CA PHE A 25 2.98 -11.02 0.31
C PHE A 25 2.54 -12.41 0.80
N VAL A 26 1.93 -12.46 1.98
CA VAL A 26 1.66 -13.72 2.70
C VAL A 26 0.62 -14.59 1.98
N VAL A 27 -0.42 -13.99 1.38
CA VAL A 27 -1.50 -14.75 0.75
C VAL A 27 -1.15 -15.19 -0.69
N MET A 28 -0.19 -14.56 -1.37
CA MET A 28 0.22 -15.00 -2.72
C MET A 28 0.92 -16.37 -2.72
N ILE A 29 1.59 -16.75 -1.61
CA ILE A 29 2.25 -18.04 -1.46
C ILE A 29 1.25 -19.22 -1.50
N PHE A 30 -0.02 -19.01 -1.12
CA PHE A 30 -1.04 -20.07 -1.07
C PHE A 30 -1.68 -20.44 -2.41
N PHE A 31 -1.47 -19.68 -3.48
CA PHE A 31 -2.18 -19.88 -4.75
C PHE A 31 -1.30 -20.32 -5.93
N ALA A 32 0.00 -20.53 -5.72
CA ALA A 32 0.95 -20.99 -6.75
C ALA A 32 0.90 -22.51 -7.05
N ALA A 33 0.16 -23.29 -6.25
CA ALA A 33 -0.08 -24.72 -6.44
C ALA A 33 -1.47 -25.09 -5.91
N SER A 34 -2.07 -26.25 -6.20
CA SER A 34 -2.28 -26.93 -7.48
C SER A 34 -3.46 -27.91 -7.27
N ALA A 35 -4.47 -27.92 -8.14
CA ALA A 35 -5.76 -28.57 -7.83
C ALA A 35 -5.74 -30.12 -7.87
N SER A 36 -6.38 -30.80 -6.90
CA SER A 36 -6.94 -32.16 -7.04
C SER A 36 -7.82 -32.66 -5.86
N GLY A 37 -8.91 -33.38 -6.17
CA GLY A 37 -9.45 -34.48 -5.34
C GLY A 37 -10.71 -34.25 -4.47
N ILE A 38 -11.83 -34.90 -4.86
CA ILE A 38 -12.91 -35.58 -4.07
C ILE A 38 -13.13 -35.20 -2.57
N VAL A 39 -14.34 -35.05 -2.00
CA VAL A 39 -15.58 -35.90 -2.07
C VAL A 39 -16.88 -35.03 -2.10
N ALA A 40 -18.08 -35.63 -1.99
CA ALA A 40 -19.42 -35.02 -2.15
C ALA A 40 -20.12 -34.53 -0.85
N GLN A 41 -20.93 -33.47 -0.97
CA GLN A 41 -22.36 -33.46 -0.60
C GLN A 41 -23.10 -32.28 -1.29
N THR A 42 -24.42 -32.38 -1.42
CA THR A 42 -25.24 -31.58 -2.35
C THR A 42 -25.97 -30.40 -1.72
N SER A 43 -25.88 -29.21 -2.32
CA SER A 43 -26.98 -28.23 -2.31
C SER A 43 -26.86 -27.30 -3.54
N LYS A 44 -27.99 -26.80 -4.04
CA LYS A 44 -28.00 -25.79 -5.12
C LYS A 44 -27.43 -24.48 -4.55
N ALA A 45 -26.26 -24.06 -5.00
CA ALA A 45 -25.63 -22.85 -4.51
C ALA A 45 -26.43 -21.60 -4.92
N ALA A 46 -26.92 -20.86 -3.92
CA ALA A 46 -27.07 -19.42 -4.06
C ALA A 46 -25.69 -18.79 -4.28
N GLU A 47 -25.62 -17.61 -4.87
CA GLU A 47 -24.33 -16.94 -5.05
C GLU A 47 -23.68 -16.70 -3.68
N ALA A 48 -22.41 -17.09 -3.54
CA ALA A 48 -21.72 -17.06 -2.27
C ALA A 48 -21.52 -15.60 -1.81
N PRO A 49 -21.71 -15.29 -0.51
CA PRO A 49 -21.60 -13.92 -0.02
C PRO A 49 -20.17 -13.39 -0.16
N LEU A 50 -20.04 -12.16 -0.65
CA LEU A 50 -18.75 -11.46 -0.77
C LEU A 50 -18.08 -11.22 0.60
N CYS A 51 -18.89 -10.94 1.63
CA CYS A 51 -18.44 -10.84 3.01
C CYS A 51 -18.48 -12.23 3.67
N LEU A 52 -17.33 -12.88 3.76
CA LEU A 52 -17.15 -14.15 4.46
C LEU A 52 -16.81 -13.90 5.94
N THR A 53 -17.81 -13.98 6.82
CA THR A 53 -17.65 -13.71 8.26
C THR A 53 -17.16 -14.90 9.08
N ARG A 54 -17.07 -16.11 8.50
CA ARG A 54 -16.60 -17.32 9.16
C ARG A 54 -15.65 -18.11 8.26
N PHE A 55 -14.52 -18.54 8.83
CA PHE A 55 -13.53 -19.39 8.17
C PHE A 55 -13.13 -20.49 9.14
N GLY A 56 -13.61 -21.71 8.90
CA GLY A 56 -13.44 -22.84 9.82
C GLY A 56 -12.57 -23.95 9.27
N GLN A 57 -12.57 -25.10 9.96
CA GLN A 57 -11.74 -26.27 9.60
C GLN A 57 -11.90 -26.73 8.14
N LYS A 58 -13.10 -26.58 7.55
CA LYS A 58 -13.37 -26.98 6.16
C LYS A 58 -12.70 -26.03 5.17
N GLU A 59 -12.76 -24.73 5.43
CA GLU A 59 -12.15 -23.70 4.59
C GLU A 59 -10.62 -23.79 4.68
N TRP A 60 -10.08 -24.00 5.88
CA TRP A 60 -8.67 -24.33 6.07
C TRP A 60 -8.25 -25.59 5.31
N ALA A 61 -9.00 -26.68 5.42
CA ALA A 61 -8.69 -27.92 4.68
C ALA A 61 -8.67 -27.69 3.17
N ASN A 62 -9.59 -26.88 2.65
CA ASN A 62 -9.66 -26.51 1.24
C ASN A 62 -8.51 -25.59 0.80
N LEU A 63 -8.04 -24.68 1.66
CA LEU A 63 -6.89 -23.81 1.39
C LEU A 63 -5.56 -24.58 1.46
N LEU A 64 -5.43 -25.49 2.44
CA LEU A 64 -4.19 -26.22 2.73
C LEU A 64 -4.02 -27.51 1.92
N LYS A 65 -5.00 -27.96 1.14
CA LYS A 65 -4.87 -29.19 0.33
C LYS A 65 -3.96 -29.03 -0.87
N ASP A 66 -3.89 -27.82 -1.42
CA ASP A 66 -3.23 -27.50 -2.68
C ASP A 66 -1.75 -27.08 -2.48
N LEU A 67 -1.35 -26.79 -1.24
CA LEU A 67 0.04 -26.52 -0.85
C LEU A 67 0.95 -27.72 -1.13
N PRO A 68 2.21 -27.48 -1.56
CA PRO A 68 3.24 -28.52 -1.62
C PRO A 68 3.43 -29.21 -0.25
N PRO A 69 3.66 -30.54 -0.20
CA PRO A 69 3.75 -31.29 1.06
C PRO A 69 4.75 -30.72 2.07
N GLU A 70 5.90 -30.25 1.60
CA GLU A 70 6.95 -29.65 2.40
C GLU A 70 6.51 -28.32 3.03
N LYS A 71 5.88 -27.43 2.24
CA LYS A 71 5.34 -26.15 2.75
C LYS A 71 4.15 -26.34 3.68
N LYS A 72 3.34 -27.37 3.43
CA LYS A 72 2.29 -27.78 4.35
C LYS A 72 2.86 -28.32 5.67
N GLN A 73 3.94 -29.10 5.63
CA GLN A 73 4.58 -29.61 6.84
C GLN A 73 5.26 -28.49 7.66
N GLU A 74 5.95 -27.57 6.99
CA GLU A 74 6.55 -26.35 7.58
C GLU A 74 5.49 -25.53 8.33
N LEU A 75 4.39 -25.18 7.65
CA LEU A 75 3.27 -24.41 8.22
C LEU A 75 2.56 -25.13 9.38
N LEU A 76 2.53 -26.47 9.40
CA LEU A 76 1.88 -27.23 10.48
C LEU A 76 2.82 -27.55 11.65
N ALA A 77 4.13 -27.41 11.47
CA ALA A 77 5.12 -27.52 12.53
C ALA A 77 5.22 -26.23 13.35
N ASP A 78 5.07 -25.07 12.70
CA ASP A 78 5.13 -23.75 13.34
C ASP A 78 3.74 -23.21 13.71
N LYS A 79 3.45 -23.21 15.01
CA LYS A 79 2.19 -22.69 15.57
C LYS A 79 2.09 -21.16 15.51
N GLU A 80 3.20 -20.43 15.60
CA GLU A 80 3.18 -18.97 15.54
C GLU A 80 2.94 -18.52 14.10
N LEU A 81 3.59 -19.17 13.13
CA LEU A 81 3.32 -18.96 11.71
C LEU A 81 1.85 -19.26 11.36
N LEU A 82 1.32 -20.42 11.78
CA LEU A 82 -0.08 -20.80 11.53
C LEU A 82 -1.08 -19.82 12.16
N LYS A 83 -0.79 -19.32 13.36
CA LYS A 83 -1.57 -18.26 14.00
C LYS A 83 -1.50 -16.95 13.21
N GLY A 84 -0.31 -16.55 12.77
CA GLY A 84 -0.12 -15.38 11.90
C GLY A 84 -0.90 -15.46 10.58
N GLN A 85 -1.02 -16.66 9.99
CA GLN A 85 -1.91 -16.89 8.84
C GLN A 85 -3.39 -16.68 9.20
N ALA A 86 -3.84 -17.18 10.35
CA ALA A 86 -5.22 -17.01 10.82
C ALA A 86 -5.53 -15.53 11.11
N ASP A 87 -4.57 -14.79 11.66
CA ASP A 87 -4.68 -13.36 11.95
C ASP A 87 -4.73 -12.54 10.65
N THR A 88 -3.86 -12.83 9.67
CA THR A 88 -3.84 -12.21 8.34
C THR A 88 -5.16 -12.47 7.58
N LEU A 89 -5.69 -13.70 7.62
CA LEU A 89 -7.01 -14.01 7.05
C LEU A 89 -8.13 -13.24 7.76
N ARG A 90 -8.06 -13.06 9.08
CA ARG A 90 -9.08 -12.31 9.83
C ARG A 90 -9.10 -10.84 9.44
N GLU A 91 -7.93 -10.23 9.27
CA GLU A 91 -7.79 -8.86 8.75
C GLU A 91 -8.37 -8.74 7.33
N LEU A 92 -7.89 -9.57 6.39
CA LEU A 92 -8.36 -9.62 5.00
C LEU A 92 -9.89 -9.67 4.89
N LEU A 93 -10.52 -10.58 5.64
CA LEU A 93 -11.96 -10.75 5.65
C LEU A 93 -12.69 -9.57 6.31
N ALA A 94 -12.09 -8.96 7.34
CA ALA A 94 -12.66 -7.77 8.00
C ALA A 94 -12.68 -6.55 7.06
N PHE A 95 -11.58 -6.26 6.35
CA PHE A 95 -11.53 -5.19 5.35
C PHE A 95 -12.44 -5.45 4.15
N SER A 96 -12.51 -6.70 3.68
CA SER A 96 -13.46 -7.07 2.62
C SER A 96 -14.91 -6.77 3.04
N CYS A 97 -15.32 -7.26 4.22
CA CYS A 97 -16.66 -7.01 4.77
C CYS A 97 -16.94 -5.52 5.02
N GLU A 98 -15.94 -4.77 5.49
CA GLU A 98 -16.03 -3.31 5.64
C GLU A 98 -16.23 -2.63 4.27
N GLY A 99 -15.50 -3.04 3.25
CA GLY A 99 -15.65 -2.55 1.88
C GLY A 99 -17.04 -2.82 1.31
N VAL A 100 -17.59 -4.02 1.53
CA VAL A 100 -18.98 -4.36 1.18
C VAL A 100 -19.96 -3.42 1.88
N LYS A 101 -19.81 -3.19 3.19
CA LYS A 101 -20.67 -2.27 3.97
C LYS A 101 -20.58 -0.81 3.51
N ARG A 102 -19.43 -0.37 3.02
CA ARG A 102 -19.21 0.96 2.42
C ARG A 102 -19.65 1.06 0.94
N GLY A 103 -20.30 0.03 0.40
CA GLY A 103 -20.83 0.05 -0.96
C GLY A 103 -19.79 -0.20 -2.05
N LEU A 104 -18.57 -0.67 -1.74
CA LEU A 104 -17.57 -1.02 -2.77
C LEU A 104 -18.04 -2.17 -3.66
N ALA A 105 -18.85 -3.09 -3.14
CA ALA A 105 -19.48 -4.13 -3.94
C ALA A 105 -20.63 -3.60 -4.82
N ASP A 106 -21.09 -2.36 -4.59
CA ASP A 106 -22.20 -1.76 -5.32
C ASP A 106 -21.78 -0.83 -6.47
N ASP A 107 -20.57 -0.27 -6.40
CA ASP A 107 -19.93 0.48 -7.49
C ASP A 107 -19.95 -0.32 -8.81
N PRO A 108 -20.45 0.24 -9.94
CA PRO A 108 -20.56 -0.47 -11.20
C PRO A 108 -19.24 -1.03 -11.74
N THR A 109 -18.13 -0.31 -11.54
CA THR A 109 -16.80 -0.75 -11.96
C THR A 109 -16.34 -1.97 -11.15
N ASN A 110 -16.48 -1.91 -9.82
CA ASN A 110 -16.18 -3.02 -8.93
C ASN A 110 -17.09 -4.24 -9.17
N LYS A 111 -18.37 -4.05 -9.52
CA LYS A 111 -19.27 -5.14 -9.90
C LYS A 111 -18.75 -5.93 -11.11
N VAL A 112 -18.25 -5.24 -12.14
CA VAL A 112 -17.63 -5.88 -13.31
C VAL A 112 -16.36 -6.64 -12.90
N GLU A 113 -15.49 -6.05 -12.08
CA GLU A 113 -14.25 -6.69 -11.65
C GLU A 113 -14.50 -7.89 -10.73
N LEU A 114 -15.45 -7.82 -9.80
CA LEU A 114 -15.84 -8.94 -8.95
C LEU A 114 -16.39 -10.13 -9.76
N GLY A 115 -17.15 -9.85 -10.83
CA GLY A 115 -17.59 -10.86 -11.80
C GLY A 115 -16.42 -11.44 -12.60
N THR A 116 -15.49 -10.58 -13.02
CA THR A 116 -14.27 -10.96 -13.74
C THR A 116 -13.37 -11.87 -12.91
N ILE A 117 -13.11 -11.54 -11.64
CA ILE A 117 -12.34 -12.37 -10.69
C ILE A 117 -12.97 -13.77 -10.57
N ARG A 118 -14.30 -13.86 -10.45
CA ARG A 118 -15.01 -15.14 -10.45
C ARG A 118 -14.77 -15.91 -11.76
N THR A 119 -14.96 -15.27 -12.92
CA THR A 119 -14.73 -15.89 -14.22
C THR A 119 -13.30 -16.40 -14.36
N GLU A 120 -12.29 -15.60 -13.99
CA GLU A 120 -10.86 -15.95 -14.02
C GLU A 120 -10.57 -17.16 -13.11
N VAL A 121 -11.02 -17.16 -11.85
CA VAL A 121 -10.79 -18.26 -10.91
C VAL A 121 -11.47 -19.55 -11.36
N VAL A 122 -12.71 -19.48 -11.87
CA VAL A 122 -13.42 -20.64 -12.44
C VAL A 122 -12.67 -21.18 -13.67
N ALA A 123 -12.25 -20.30 -14.58
CA ALA A 123 -11.55 -20.64 -15.80
C ALA A 123 -10.20 -21.33 -15.55
N ILE A 124 -9.38 -20.74 -14.68
CA ILE A 124 -8.04 -21.26 -14.32
C ILE A 124 -8.16 -22.62 -13.60
N ALA A 125 -9.13 -22.75 -12.67
CA ALA A 125 -9.37 -24.01 -11.98
C ALA A 125 -9.86 -25.12 -12.93
N TYR A 126 -10.70 -24.77 -13.93
CA TYR A 126 -11.13 -25.70 -14.97
C TYR A 126 -9.96 -26.14 -15.85
N ASP A 127 -9.18 -25.19 -16.35
CA ASP A 127 -8.01 -25.45 -17.19
C ASP A 127 -6.99 -26.36 -16.50
N ALA A 128 -6.63 -26.04 -15.26
CA ALA A 128 -5.72 -26.86 -14.44
C ALA A 128 -6.21 -28.30 -14.22
N LYS A 129 -7.51 -28.56 -14.36
CA LYS A 129 -8.11 -29.90 -14.22
C LYS A 129 -8.13 -30.70 -15.53
N ILE A 130 -8.07 -30.04 -16.69
CA ILE A 130 -8.12 -30.70 -18.01
C ILE A 130 -6.80 -30.65 -18.78
N ARG A 131 -5.81 -29.84 -18.36
CA ARG A 131 -4.44 -29.86 -18.91
C ARG A 131 -3.81 -31.24 -18.70
N LYS A 132 -3.02 -31.68 -19.68
CA LYS A 132 -2.38 -33.01 -19.67
C LYS A 132 -1.12 -32.99 -18.81
N THR A 133 -0.37 -31.89 -18.86
CA THR A 133 0.82 -31.65 -18.05
C THR A 133 0.74 -30.28 -17.37
N LYS A 134 1.39 -30.13 -16.21
CA LYS A 134 1.48 -28.81 -15.53
C LYS A 134 2.28 -27.78 -16.34
N SER A 135 3.16 -28.25 -17.24
CA SER A 135 3.95 -27.46 -18.20
C SER A 135 3.20 -27.04 -19.47
N ASP A 136 2.01 -27.60 -19.75
CA ASP A 136 1.20 -27.15 -20.89
C ASP A 136 0.77 -25.69 -20.64
N PRO A 137 0.87 -24.76 -21.61
CA PRO A 137 0.40 -23.38 -21.44
C PRO A 137 -1.06 -23.30 -21.01
N THR A 138 -1.37 -22.39 -20.10
CA THR A 138 -2.75 -22.16 -19.64
C THR A 138 -3.67 -21.84 -20.82
N PHE A 139 -4.80 -22.52 -20.91
CA PHE A 139 -5.76 -22.43 -22.01
C PHE A 139 -5.26 -22.91 -23.38
N ALA A 140 -4.22 -23.77 -23.46
CA ALA A 140 -3.72 -24.33 -24.72
C ALA A 140 -4.78 -25.12 -25.55
N TRP A 141 -5.85 -25.59 -24.91
CA TRP A 141 -6.98 -26.26 -25.57
C TRP A 141 -7.96 -25.28 -26.26
N ILE A 142 -7.79 -23.97 -26.10
CA ILE A 142 -8.62 -22.93 -26.73
C ILE A 142 -7.88 -22.37 -27.96
N THR A 143 -8.34 -22.77 -29.14
CA THR A 143 -7.79 -22.38 -30.45
C THR A 143 -8.24 -20.98 -30.90
N ALA A 144 -7.51 -20.39 -31.84
CA ALA A 144 -7.90 -19.12 -32.48
C ALA A 144 -9.31 -19.15 -33.07
N ALA A 145 -9.69 -20.24 -33.75
CA ALA A 145 -11.03 -20.42 -34.30
C ALA A 145 -12.15 -20.43 -33.23
N GLN A 146 -11.87 -20.91 -32.01
CA GLN A 146 -12.82 -20.81 -30.89
C GLN A 146 -12.95 -19.37 -30.37
N ILE A 147 -11.86 -18.59 -30.38
CA ILE A 147 -11.86 -17.15 -30.02
C ILE A 147 -12.63 -16.35 -31.07
N GLU A 148 -12.39 -16.57 -32.37
CA GLU A 148 -13.14 -15.96 -33.47
C GLU A 148 -14.64 -16.26 -33.36
N LYS A 149 -15.00 -17.53 -33.10
CA LYS A 149 -16.40 -17.94 -32.87
C LYS A 149 -17.02 -17.36 -31.61
N PHE A 150 -16.24 -17.06 -30.57
CA PHE A 150 -16.74 -16.35 -29.39
C PHE A 150 -17.13 -14.91 -29.73
N TYR A 151 -16.34 -14.24 -30.57
CA TYR A 151 -16.59 -12.85 -30.98
C TYR A 151 -17.51 -12.68 -32.19
N SER A 152 -17.96 -13.74 -32.85
CA SER A 152 -19.04 -13.64 -33.84
C SER A 152 -20.41 -13.30 -33.22
N ASN A 153 -20.51 -13.31 -31.88
CA ASN A 153 -21.62 -12.74 -31.13
C ASN A 153 -21.29 -11.27 -30.75
N PRO A 154 -22.05 -10.26 -31.21
CA PRO A 154 -21.79 -8.86 -30.88
C PRO A 154 -21.76 -8.54 -29.38
N ALA A 155 -22.52 -9.27 -28.55
CA ALA A 155 -22.51 -9.09 -27.11
C ALA A 155 -21.11 -9.35 -26.49
N SER A 156 -20.33 -10.28 -27.07
CA SER A 156 -18.98 -10.59 -26.61
C SER A 156 -18.01 -9.41 -26.72
N GLU A 157 -18.17 -8.55 -27.74
CA GLU A 157 -17.37 -7.34 -27.90
C GLU A 157 -17.80 -6.24 -26.90
N THR A 158 -19.11 -6.16 -26.60
CA THR A 158 -19.64 -5.27 -25.55
C THR A 158 -19.13 -5.68 -24.17
N GLU A 159 -19.18 -6.97 -23.81
CA GLU A 159 -18.67 -7.46 -22.54
C GLU A 159 -17.14 -7.28 -22.43
N PHE A 160 -16.39 -7.46 -23.53
CA PHE A 160 -14.95 -7.19 -23.57
C PHE A 160 -14.63 -5.70 -23.35
N THR A 161 -15.44 -4.80 -23.92
CA THR A 161 -15.30 -3.35 -23.74
C THR A 161 -15.52 -2.97 -22.27
N GLN A 162 -16.60 -3.49 -21.65
CA GLN A 162 -16.89 -3.30 -20.22
C GLN A 162 -15.77 -3.83 -19.30
N PHE A 163 -15.20 -5.00 -19.62
CA PHE A 163 -14.05 -5.57 -18.93
C PHE A 163 -12.83 -4.62 -19.00
N LEU A 164 -12.45 -4.13 -20.19
CA LEU A 164 -11.34 -3.20 -20.33
C LEU A 164 -11.59 -1.89 -19.58
N ASP A 165 -12.77 -1.29 -19.75
CA ASP A 165 -13.13 -0.02 -19.13
C ASP A 165 -13.09 -0.11 -17.60
N ALA A 166 -13.55 -1.23 -17.02
CA ALA A 166 -13.45 -1.48 -15.58
C ALA A 166 -11.99 -1.60 -15.11
N LYS A 167 -11.13 -2.36 -15.81
CA LYS A 167 -9.70 -2.48 -15.48
C LYS A 167 -9.01 -1.11 -15.52
N PHE A 168 -9.27 -0.27 -16.54
CA PHE A 168 -8.70 1.08 -16.61
C PHE A 168 -9.29 2.05 -15.58
N ALA A 169 -10.58 1.95 -15.26
CA ALA A 169 -11.19 2.76 -14.21
C ALA A 169 -10.58 2.45 -12.83
N ILE A 170 -10.31 1.17 -12.53
CA ILE A 170 -9.62 0.76 -11.30
C ILE A 170 -8.17 1.25 -11.29
N LEU A 171 -7.44 1.12 -12.40
CA LEU A 171 -6.06 1.60 -12.49
C LEU A 171 -5.97 3.12 -12.29
N ARG A 172 -6.89 3.91 -12.87
CA ARG A 172 -6.98 5.38 -12.70
C ARG A 172 -7.15 5.83 -11.25
N ARG A 173 -7.75 5.00 -10.37
CA ARG A 173 -7.90 5.33 -8.95
C ARG A 173 -6.57 5.37 -8.20
N LYS A 174 -5.58 4.56 -8.63
CA LYS A 174 -4.27 4.44 -7.97
C LYS A 174 -3.14 5.13 -8.74
N ASP A 175 -3.17 5.10 -10.06
CA ASP A 175 -2.21 5.77 -10.93
C ASP A 175 -2.92 6.41 -12.13
N PRO A 176 -3.36 7.67 -12.00
CA PRO A 176 -3.98 8.42 -13.09
C PRO A 176 -3.06 8.61 -14.31
N VAL A 177 -1.74 8.59 -14.12
CA VAL A 177 -0.75 8.89 -15.17
C VAL A 177 -0.52 7.66 -16.04
N SER A 178 -0.23 6.50 -15.45
CA SER A 178 -0.09 5.25 -16.20
C SER A 178 -1.41 4.84 -16.85
N ALA A 179 -2.55 5.11 -16.21
CA ALA A 179 -3.86 4.76 -16.75
C ALA A 179 -4.41 5.78 -17.79
N ALA A 180 -3.66 6.84 -18.10
CA ALA A 180 -3.88 7.70 -19.26
C ALA A 180 -3.19 7.16 -20.53
N GLN A 181 -2.28 6.18 -20.41
CA GLN A 181 -1.64 5.56 -21.57
C GLN A 181 -2.65 4.76 -22.38
N ILE A 182 -2.70 5.00 -23.70
CA ILE A 182 -3.56 4.25 -24.62
C ILE A 182 -2.91 2.89 -24.88
N PRO A 183 -3.58 1.76 -24.57
CA PRO A 183 -3.02 0.43 -24.83
C PRO A 183 -2.78 0.22 -26.32
N SER A 184 -1.61 -0.31 -26.65
CA SER A 184 -1.23 -0.64 -28.03
C SER A 184 -2.14 -1.70 -28.66
N ALA A 185 -2.12 -1.81 -29.98
CA ALA A 185 -2.93 -2.80 -30.69
C ALA A 185 -2.60 -4.26 -30.28
N SER A 186 -1.34 -4.55 -29.95
CA SER A 186 -0.91 -5.85 -29.43
C SER A 186 -1.42 -6.10 -28.01
N GLU A 187 -1.32 -5.11 -27.11
CA GLU A 187 -1.84 -5.23 -25.73
C GLU A 187 -3.37 -5.40 -25.72
N ARG A 188 -4.10 -4.66 -26.57
CA ARG A 188 -5.54 -4.85 -26.76
C ARG A 188 -5.86 -6.25 -27.29
N LYS A 189 -5.09 -6.76 -28.26
CA LYS A 189 -5.28 -8.12 -28.79
C LYS A 189 -5.03 -9.18 -27.70
N LEU A 190 -3.98 -9.04 -26.90
CA LEU A 190 -3.69 -9.97 -25.79
C LEU A 190 -4.82 -9.98 -24.76
N ALA A 191 -5.31 -8.82 -24.35
CA ALA A 191 -6.45 -8.71 -23.43
C ALA A 191 -7.73 -9.32 -24.03
N ARG A 192 -7.97 -9.15 -25.34
CA ARG A 192 -9.11 -9.71 -26.07
C ARG A 192 -9.05 -11.23 -26.17
N ASP A 193 -7.87 -11.77 -26.50
CA ASP A 193 -7.65 -13.22 -26.53
C ASP A 193 -7.78 -13.84 -25.14
N PHE A 194 -7.29 -13.17 -24.09
CA PHE A 194 -7.43 -13.59 -22.69
C PHE A 194 -8.91 -13.58 -22.24
N PHE A 195 -9.64 -12.50 -22.50
CA PHE A 195 -11.06 -12.38 -22.14
C PHE A 195 -11.90 -13.49 -22.77
N ALA A 196 -11.72 -13.78 -24.06
CA ALA A 196 -12.40 -14.91 -24.69
C ALA A 196 -12.02 -16.26 -24.05
N LYS A 197 -10.73 -16.48 -23.77
CA LYS A 197 -10.26 -17.73 -23.13
C LYS A 197 -10.93 -17.97 -21.78
N ILE A 198 -10.98 -16.97 -20.90
CA ILE A 198 -11.61 -17.13 -19.57
C ILE A 198 -13.12 -17.37 -19.68
N LYS A 199 -13.83 -16.70 -20.59
CA LYS A 199 -15.29 -16.86 -20.79
C LYS A 199 -15.64 -18.21 -21.44
N ILE A 200 -14.82 -18.70 -22.38
CA ILE A 200 -14.95 -20.03 -22.97
C ILE A 200 -14.70 -21.12 -21.91
N ALA A 201 -13.66 -20.95 -21.09
CA ALA A 201 -13.31 -21.88 -20.01
C ALA A 201 -14.36 -21.91 -18.90
N GLU A 202 -14.88 -20.76 -18.45
CA GLU A 202 -15.99 -20.67 -17.49
C GLU A 202 -17.23 -21.41 -18.00
N LYS A 203 -17.60 -21.20 -19.28
CA LYS A 203 -18.72 -21.90 -19.90
C LYS A 203 -18.51 -23.41 -19.93
N ALA A 204 -17.31 -23.89 -20.21
CA ALA A 204 -16.98 -25.31 -20.15
C ALA A 204 -17.05 -25.86 -18.72
N ALA A 205 -16.57 -25.09 -17.74
CA ALA A 205 -16.58 -25.42 -16.31
C ALA A 205 -17.99 -25.61 -15.72
N SER A 206 -19.02 -24.98 -16.29
CA SER A 206 -20.42 -25.14 -15.87
C SER A 206 -20.92 -26.60 -15.85
N THR A 207 -20.28 -27.48 -16.64
CA THR A 207 -20.58 -28.91 -16.75
C THR A 207 -19.99 -29.76 -15.61
N LEU A 208 -19.11 -29.21 -14.77
CA LEU A 208 -18.44 -29.97 -13.71
C LEU A 208 -19.31 -30.19 -12.45
N ALA A 209 -19.01 -31.27 -11.73
CA ALA A 209 -19.72 -31.68 -10.53
C ALA A 209 -19.48 -30.76 -9.31
N GLU A 210 -20.42 -30.76 -8.36
CA GLU A 210 -20.44 -29.91 -7.15
C GLU A 210 -19.13 -29.86 -6.31
N PRO A 211 -18.32 -30.93 -6.17
CA PRO A 211 -17.06 -30.83 -5.44
C PRO A 211 -16.07 -29.83 -6.06
N PHE A 212 -16.07 -29.68 -7.39
CA PHE A 212 -15.28 -28.66 -8.08
C PHE A 212 -15.82 -27.26 -7.78
N LYS A 213 -17.14 -27.08 -7.86
CA LYS A 213 -17.79 -25.79 -7.57
C LYS A 213 -17.50 -25.31 -6.15
N SER A 214 -17.54 -26.21 -5.18
CA SER A 214 -17.28 -25.91 -3.76
C SER A 214 -15.86 -25.40 -3.50
N GLU A 215 -14.85 -25.98 -4.17
CA GLU A 215 -13.46 -25.50 -4.09
C GLU A 215 -13.32 -24.12 -4.74
N VAL A 216 -13.86 -23.97 -5.94
CA VAL A 216 -13.76 -22.73 -6.73
C VAL A 216 -14.47 -21.57 -6.04
N VAL A 217 -15.59 -21.81 -5.35
CA VAL A 217 -16.30 -20.81 -4.55
C VAL A 217 -15.40 -20.20 -3.47
N LEU A 218 -14.68 -21.00 -2.68
CA LEU A 218 -13.80 -20.46 -1.64
C LEU A 218 -12.65 -19.65 -2.24
N LYS A 219 -12.02 -20.15 -3.32
CA LYS A 219 -10.95 -19.43 -4.03
C LYS A 219 -11.46 -18.10 -4.59
N THR A 220 -12.68 -18.09 -5.13
CA THR A 220 -13.35 -16.89 -5.66
C THR A 220 -13.63 -15.88 -4.54
N GLN A 221 -14.20 -16.32 -3.41
CA GLN A 221 -14.47 -15.46 -2.26
C GLN A 221 -13.18 -14.84 -1.70
N LEU A 222 -12.08 -15.59 -1.61
CA LEU A 222 -10.80 -15.08 -1.12
C LEU A 222 -10.17 -14.05 -2.09
N GLN A 223 -10.24 -14.28 -3.41
CA GLN A 223 -9.74 -13.32 -4.41
C GLN A 223 -10.61 -12.05 -4.47
N GLN A 224 -11.94 -12.20 -4.39
CA GLN A 224 -12.87 -11.07 -4.26
C GLN A 224 -12.64 -10.28 -2.96
N ALA A 225 -12.34 -10.98 -1.86
CA ALA A 225 -12.00 -10.34 -0.58
C ALA A 225 -10.68 -9.57 -0.67
N GLN A 226 -9.65 -10.09 -1.35
CA GLN A 226 -8.40 -9.36 -1.61
C GLN A 226 -8.63 -8.09 -2.42
N PHE A 227 -9.45 -8.15 -3.46
CA PHE A 227 -9.83 -6.98 -4.25
C PHE A 227 -10.56 -5.94 -3.38
N LEU A 228 -11.62 -6.36 -2.67
CA LEU A 228 -12.41 -5.46 -1.82
C LEU A 228 -11.60 -4.87 -0.68
N ALA A 229 -10.72 -5.63 -0.04
CA ALA A 229 -9.83 -5.13 1.01
C ALA A 229 -8.87 -4.05 0.47
N ARG A 230 -8.25 -4.27 -0.69
CA ARG A 230 -7.36 -3.29 -1.35
C ARG A 230 -8.08 -2.00 -1.78
N GLN A 231 -9.37 -2.07 -2.13
CA GLN A 231 -10.20 -0.89 -2.40
C GLN A 231 -10.68 -0.23 -1.09
N ALA A 232 -10.92 -1.00 -0.02
CA ALA A 232 -11.32 -0.48 1.29
C ALA A 232 -10.20 0.32 1.96
N THR A 233 -8.92 -0.07 1.79
CA THR A 233 -7.78 0.72 2.26
C THR A 233 -7.79 2.16 1.71
N ASP A 234 -8.18 2.34 0.44
CA ASP A 234 -8.23 3.66 -0.18
C ASP A 234 -9.39 4.50 0.42
N LEU A 235 -10.57 3.89 0.66
CA LEU A 235 -11.69 4.55 1.36
C LEU A 235 -11.42 4.86 2.84
N LEU A 236 -10.52 4.12 3.47
CA LEU A 236 -10.15 4.31 4.88
C LEU A 236 -9.06 5.38 5.04
N ALA A 237 -8.41 5.82 3.96
CA ALA A 237 -7.34 6.83 4.05
C ALA A 237 -7.82 8.12 4.73
N GLU A 238 -9.04 8.59 4.44
CA GLU A 238 -9.65 9.75 5.10
C GLU A 238 -9.81 9.53 6.62
N ASP A 239 -10.31 8.36 7.04
CA ASP A 239 -10.45 7.95 8.45
C ASP A 239 -9.10 7.84 9.19
N LEU A 240 -7.98 7.77 8.46
CA LEU A 240 -6.63 7.71 9.01
C LEU A 240 -5.93 9.08 9.08
N THR A 241 -6.35 10.06 8.28
CA THR A 241 -5.71 11.40 8.29
C THR A 241 -5.80 12.07 9.65
N VAL A 242 -4.71 12.74 10.07
CA VAL A 242 -4.68 13.53 11.31
C VAL A 242 -4.65 15.02 10.98
N THR A 243 -5.54 15.78 11.63
CA THR A 243 -5.69 17.21 11.39
C THR A 243 -4.57 18.05 12.01
N ALA A 244 -4.37 19.27 11.51
CA ALA A 244 -3.40 20.21 12.08
C ALA A 244 -3.72 20.58 13.55
N ASP A 245 -5.00 20.68 13.90
CA ASP A 245 -5.45 20.98 15.26
C ASP A 245 -5.13 19.84 16.23
N GLU A 246 -5.26 18.59 15.78
CA GLU A 246 -4.88 17.41 16.57
C GLU A 246 -3.37 17.34 16.82
N ILE A 247 -2.55 17.62 15.79
CA ILE A 247 -1.09 17.71 15.92
C ILE A 247 -0.72 18.83 16.90
N THR A 248 -1.34 20.02 16.77
CA THR A 248 -1.07 21.17 17.65
C THR A 248 -1.45 20.87 19.10
N LYS A 249 -2.62 20.26 19.32
CA LYS A 249 -3.07 19.83 20.65
C LYS A 249 -2.18 18.77 21.25
N TYR A 250 -1.68 17.83 20.44
CA TYR A 250 -0.75 16.79 20.89
C TYR A 250 0.59 17.41 21.29
N LEU A 251 1.19 18.25 20.45
CA LEU A 251 2.45 18.95 20.74
C LEU A 251 2.35 19.82 22.01
N ALA A 252 1.22 20.50 22.22
CA ALA A 252 0.98 21.29 23.43
C ALA A 252 0.90 20.46 24.73
N ALA A 253 0.55 19.17 24.62
CA ALA A 253 0.48 18.23 25.75
C ALA A 253 1.78 17.44 25.98
N HIS A 254 2.70 17.45 25.02
CA HIS A 254 3.91 16.63 25.00
C HIS A 254 5.16 17.52 24.84
N PRO A 255 5.65 18.13 25.95
CA PRO A 255 6.75 19.10 25.93
C PRO A 255 8.09 18.53 25.46
N GLU A 256 8.24 17.20 25.38
CA GLU A 256 9.40 16.54 24.76
C GLU A 256 9.56 16.80 23.26
N TYR A 257 8.49 17.22 22.57
CA TYR A 257 8.54 17.70 21.18
C TYR A 257 8.66 19.23 21.08
N SER A 258 8.74 19.94 22.21
CA SER A 258 8.79 21.40 22.22
C SER A 258 10.11 21.92 21.66
N ASP A 259 10.01 22.89 20.77
CA ASP A 259 11.15 23.63 20.24
C ASP A 259 11.51 24.85 21.10
N GLU A 260 10.88 25.04 22.26
CA GLU A 260 11.06 26.20 23.15
C GLU A 260 12.52 26.43 23.56
N THR A 261 13.25 25.37 23.94
CA THR A 261 14.68 25.45 24.26
C THR A 261 15.51 25.95 23.08
N LYS A 262 15.16 25.51 21.86
CA LYS A 262 15.79 25.93 20.60
C LYS A 262 15.38 27.36 20.23
N ARG A 263 14.13 27.76 20.49
CA ARG A 263 13.64 29.15 20.35
C ARG A 263 14.44 30.10 21.24
N VAL A 264 14.57 29.79 22.54
CA VAL A 264 15.33 30.59 23.50
C VAL A 264 16.82 30.66 23.14
N ALA A 265 17.40 29.59 22.60
CA ALA A 265 18.77 29.62 22.07
C ALA A 265 18.90 30.58 20.87
N ALA A 266 17.99 30.49 19.89
CA ALA A 266 17.95 31.36 18.74
C ALA A 266 17.70 32.84 19.13
N GLU A 267 16.85 33.12 20.11
CA GLU A 267 16.60 34.50 20.60
C GLU A 267 17.84 35.12 21.25
N LYS A 268 18.63 34.33 21.99
CA LYS A 268 19.92 34.79 22.53
C LYS A 268 20.90 35.15 21.43
N ILE A 269 20.99 34.35 20.37
CA ILE A 269 21.88 34.64 19.22
C ILE A 269 21.36 35.86 18.44
N LEU A 270 20.04 36.01 18.26
CA LEU A 270 19.44 37.20 17.63
C LEU A 270 19.74 38.47 18.42
N ALA A 271 19.73 38.40 19.76
CA ALA A 271 20.10 39.54 20.61
C ALA A 271 21.58 39.94 20.43
N ARG A 272 22.49 38.96 20.34
CA ARG A 272 23.92 39.17 20.06
C ARG A 272 24.17 39.80 18.69
N VAL A 273 23.53 39.27 17.64
CA VAL A 273 23.53 39.86 16.30
C VAL A 273 23.04 41.32 16.32
N LYS A 274 21.95 41.62 17.02
CA LYS A 274 21.41 42.99 17.15
C LYS A 274 22.27 43.91 18.01
N ALA A 275 23.09 43.37 18.91
CA ALA A 275 24.07 44.13 19.69
C ALA A 275 25.34 44.50 18.87
N GLY A 276 25.45 44.02 17.63
CA GLY A 276 26.56 44.34 16.73
C GLY A 276 27.71 43.33 16.75
N GLU A 277 27.52 42.14 17.33
CA GLU A 277 28.46 41.03 17.15
C GLU A 277 28.49 40.57 15.69
N ASP A 278 29.65 40.08 15.22
CA ASP A 278 29.81 39.69 13.82
C ASP A 278 28.91 38.51 13.44
N PHE A 279 28.04 38.75 12.44
CA PHE A 279 27.05 37.77 12.00
C PHE A 279 27.72 36.51 11.45
N ALA A 280 28.83 36.65 10.70
CA ALA A 280 29.50 35.51 10.09
C ALA A 280 30.18 34.62 11.15
N ALA A 281 30.79 35.20 12.18
CA ALA A 281 31.31 34.47 13.33
C ALA A 281 30.20 33.72 14.08
N LEU A 282 29.07 34.37 14.38
CA LEU A 282 27.94 33.72 15.03
C LEU A 282 27.30 32.61 14.17
N ALA A 283 27.21 32.80 12.86
CA ALA A 283 26.75 31.76 11.94
C ALA A 283 27.73 30.57 11.94
N ASN A 284 29.04 30.84 11.89
CA ASN A 284 30.08 29.81 11.96
C ASN A 284 30.06 29.04 13.28
N GLU A 285 29.73 29.69 14.40
CA GLU A 285 29.70 29.07 15.73
C GLU A 285 28.41 28.28 16.00
N TYR A 286 27.24 28.83 15.65
CA TYR A 286 25.94 28.33 16.09
C TYR A 286 25.00 27.78 15.01
N SER A 287 25.26 28.00 13.71
CA SER A 287 24.34 27.51 12.67
C SER A 287 24.43 25.99 12.52
N GLU A 288 23.30 25.32 12.70
CA GLU A 288 23.11 23.87 12.50
C GLU A 288 22.74 23.54 11.03
N ASP A 289 22.69 24.55 10.15
CA ASP A 289 22.55 24.36 8.70
C ASP A 289 23.82 23.74 8.07
N PRO A 290 23.70 22.62 7.32
CA PRO A 290 24.81 22.07 6.55
C PRO A 290 25.43 23.04 5.54
N GLY A 291 24.62 23.92 4.92
CA GLY A 291 25.06 24.89 3.90
C GLY A 291 25.97 26.01 4.40
N ASN A 292 26.07 26.19 5.72
CA ASN A 292 27.10 27.01 6.37
C ASN A 292 28.52 26.45 6.14
N ASN A 293 28.66 25.15 5.84
CA ASN A 293 29.91 24.53 5.43
C ASN A 293 29.98 24.50 3.89
N ALA A 294 30.93 25.24 3.32
CA ALA A 294 31.20 25.22 1.89
C ALA A 294 31.76 23.85 1.45
N ALA A 295 31.69 23.57 0.14
CA ALA A 295 32.13 22.31 -0.46
C ALA A 295 33.63 21.99 -0.25
N ASP A 296 34.45 22.96 0.13
CA ASP A 296 35.87 22.79 0.49
C ASP A 296 36.11 22.61 2.00
N GLY A 297 35.05 22.44 2.79
CA GLY A 297 35.09 22.26 4.24
C GLY A 297 35.26 23.55 5.04
N LYS A 298 35.35 24.72 4.41
CA LYS A 298 35.41 26.02 5.12
C LYS A 298 34.02 26.49 5.50
N LYS A 299 33.88 27.21 6.62
CA LYS A 299 32.61 27.85 6.98
C LYS A 299 32.45 29.20 6.26
N ASN A 300 31.28 29.48 5.69
CA ASN A 300 31.01 30.67 4.86
C ASN A 300 30.35 31.85 5.61
N GLY A 301 30.08 31.68 6.91
CA GLY A 301 29.36 32.67 7.72
C GLY A 301 27.87 32.71 7.40
N GLY A 302 27.26 31.55 7.17
CA GLY A 302 25.85 31.37 6.82
C GLY A 302 25.43 31.97 5.48
N LEU A 303 26.38 32.29 4.59
CA LEU A 303 26.13 33.03 3.35
C LEU A 303 25.69 32.12 2.21
N TYR A 304 24.51 32.41 1.71
CA TYR A 304 24.03 31.96 0.42
C TYR A 304 24.09 33.15 -0.55
N SER A 305 24.91 33.02 -1.59
CA SER A 305 25.08 34.04 -2.63
C SER A 305 24.34 33.67 -3.92
N ASP A 306 23.98 34.69 -4.71
CA ASP A 306 23.36 34.54 -6.03
C ASP A 306 22.04 33.73 -6.02
N VAL A 307 21.34 33.66 -4.88
CA VAL A 307 20.14 32.84 -4.68
C VAL A 307 19.01 33.31 -5.60
N PRO A 308 18.54 32.49 -6.56
CA PRO A 308 17.37 32.83 -7.37
C PRO A 308 16.10 32.83 -6.51
N VAL A 309 15.20 33.79 -6.77
CA VAL A 309 13.87 33.79 -6.15
C VAL A 309 13.10 32.51 -6.52
N GLY A 310 12.46 31.90 -5.52
CA GLY A 310 11.75 30.62 -5.63
C GLY A 310 12.55 29.39 -5.20
N MET A 311 13.84 29.55 -4.84
CA MET A 311 14.72 28.43 -4.47
C MET A 311 14.73 28.12 -2.96
N MET A 312 14.19 29.02 -2.13
CA MET A 312 14.17 28.87 -0.67
C MET A 312 12.76 28.56 -0.15
N VAL A 313 12.65 27.95 1.04
CA VAL A 313 11.34 27.65 1.63
C VAL A 313 10.51 28.93 1.86
N PRO A 314 9.19 28.93 1.58
CA PRO A 314 8.36 30.14 1.53
C PRO A 314 8.49 31.11 2.72
N PRO A 315 8.52 30.67 4.01
CA PRO A 315 8.65 31.62 5.13
C PRO A 315 10.03 32.30 5.17
N PHE A 316 11.09 31.58 4.79
CA PHE A 316 12.46 32.10 4.76
C PHE A 316 12.63 33.14 3.64
N GLU A 317 12.19 32.80 2.42
CA GLU A 317 12.28 33.69 1.27
C GLU A 317 11.47 34.97 1.48
N LYS A 318 10.21 34.83 1.90
CA LYS A 318 9.32 35.96 2.18
C LYS A 318 9.93 36.91 3.21
N ALA A 319 10.56 36.39 4.26
CA ALA A 319 11.23 37.21 5.26
C ALA A 319 12.49 37.88 4.71
N SER A 320 13.34 37.15 3.99
CA SER A 320 14.56 37.68 3.35
C SER A 320 14.26 38.80 2.36
N LEU A 321 13.25 38.61 1.51
CA LEU A 321 12.85 39.58 0.50
C LEU A 321 12.12 40.81 1.08
N ALA A 322 11.60 40.75 2.32
CA ALA A 322 11.04 41.91 3.00
C ALA A 322 12.11 42.89 3.55
N LEU A 323 13.38 42.49 3.61
CA LEU A 323 14.48 43.29 4.16
C LEU A 323 15.13 44.20 3.11
N GLN A 324 15.78 45.27 3.57
CA GLN A 324 16.71 46.08 2.80
C GLN A 324 18.14 45.50 2.87
N PRO A 325 19.02 45.73 1.89
CA PRO A 325 20.43 45.33 1.96
C PRO A 325 21.11 45.82 3.25
N GLY A 326 21.84 44.92 3.91
CA GLY A 326 22.44 45.14 5.24
C GLY A 326 21.50 44.95 6.43
N GLN A 327 20.18 44.84 6.23
CA GLN A 327 19.19 44.73 7.32
C GLN A 327 19.07 43.31 7.86
N ILE A 328 18.89 43.21 9.18
CA ILE A 328 18.59 41.98 9.91
C ILE A 328 17.07 41.89 10.18
N ALA A 329 16.50 40.69 10.14
CA ALA A 329 15.10 40.45 10.47
C ALA A 329 14.74 40.89 11.89
N ALA A 330 13.54 41.48 12.05
CA ALA A 330 13.08 42.01 13.33
C ALA A 330 12.87 40.93 14.40
N GLY A 331 12.62 39.68 14.01
CA GLY A 331 12.43 38.52 14.88
C GLY A 331 12.95 37.25 14.23
N LEU A 332 12.81 36.13 14.94
CA LEU A 332 13.06 34.79 14.38
C LEU A 332 12.03 34.46 13.29
N VAL A 333 12.48 33.77 12.26
CA VAL A 333 11.62 33.23 11.21
C VAL A 333 11.52 31.71 11.39
N LYS A 334 10.31 31.16 11.52
CA LYS A 334 10.10 29.72 11.66
C LYS A 334 9.92 29.07 10.29
N SER A 335 10.57 27.94 10.06
CA SER A 335 10.24 26.99 8.99
C SER A 335 10.28 25.55 9.52
N ASP A 336 9.97 24.56 8.67
CA ASP A 336 10.03 23.14 9.02
C ASP A 336 11.42 22.70 9.51
N TYR A 337 12.49 23.35 9.05
CA TYR A 337 13.84 23.09 9.53
C TYR A 337 14.10 23.64 10.95
N GLY A 338 13.49 24.77 11.33
CA GLY A 338 13.75 25.38 12.64
C GLY A 338 13.58 26.89 12.70
N PHE A 339 14.36 27.53 13.56
CA PHE A 339 14.38 28.98 13.74
C PHE A 339 15.55 29.59 12.98
N HIS A 340 15.23 30.57 12.13
CA HIS A 340 16.19 31.29 11.31
C HIS A 340 16.37 32.72 11.81
N ILE A 341 17.62 33.11 12.00
CA ILE A 341 18.03 34.52 12.10
C ILE A 341 18.49 34.91 10.71
N ILE A 342 17.92 35.94 10.11
CA ILE A 342 18.16 36.30 8.70
C ILE A 342 18.75 37.71 8.62
N LYS A 343 19.80 37.87 7.80
CA LYS A 343 20.32 39.16 7.34
C LYS A 343 20.37 39.14 5.81
N LEU A 344 19.76 40.12 5.18
CA LEU A 344 19.93 40.33 3.74
C LEU A 344 21.24 41.09 3.52
N GLU A 345 22.13 40.56 2.68
CA GLU A 345 23.36 41.26 2.31
C GLU A 345 23.12 42.14 1.08
N ASN A 346 22.50 41.59 0.03
CA ASN A 346 22.32 42.28 -1.24
C ASN A 346 21.13 41.75 -2.04
N LYS A 347 20.69 42.50 -3.05
CA LYS A 347 19.70 42.12 -4.07
C LYS A 347 20.15 42.63 -5.44
N THR A 348 19.91 41.86 -6.49
CA THR A 348 20.13 42.36 -7.86
C THR A 348 19.11 43.45 -8.21
N ALA A 349 19.47 44.35 -9.14
CA ALA A 349 18.64 45.50 -9.50
C ALA A 349 17.30 45.12 -10.16
N ASP A 350 17.23 43.93 -10.78
CA ASP A 350 16.03 43.31 -11.34
C ASP A 350 15.23 42.48 -10.31
N GLY A 351 15.76 42.31 -9.09
CA GLY A 351 15.16 41.50 -8.04
C GLY A 351 15.16 39.98 -8.29
N SER A 352 15.82 39.49 -9.33
CA SER A 352 15.82 38.06 -9.69
C SER A 352 16.66 37.20 -8.75
N LYS A 353 17.65 37.80 -8.08
CA LYS A 353 18.53 37.13 -7.12
C LYS A 353 18.83 37.97 -5.88
N TYR A 354 19.27 37.29 -4.83
CA TYR A 354 19.66 37.92 -3.57
C TYR A 354 20.81 37.18 -2.87
N ASP A 355 21.59 37.94 -2.09
CA ASP A 355 22.60 37.41 -1.19
C ASP A 355 22.05 37.49 0.24
N VAL A 356 22.03 36.37 0.96
CA VAL A 356 21.45 36.26 2.30
C VAL A 356 22.37 35.51 3.24
N ARG A 357 22.54 36.02 4.45
CA ARG A 357 23.11 35.26 5.57
C ARG A 357 22.01 34.75 6.48
N HIS A 358 22.15 33.53 6.96
CA HIS A 358 21.31 33.04 8.04
C HIS A 358 22.06 32.27 9.13
N ILE A 359 21.43 32.17 10.30
CA ILE A 359 21.80 31.22 11.35
C ILE A 359 20.57 30.36 11.60
N LEU A 360 20.69 29.04 11.37
CA LEU A 360 19.63 28.06 11.59
C LEU A 360 19.88 27.39 12.93
N ILE A 361 18.90 27.48 13.82
CA ILE A 361 18.78 26.60 14.97
C ILE A 361 17.73 25.55 14.62
N PHE A 362 18.22 24.34 14.32
CA PHE A 362 17.45 23.23 13.78
C PHE A 362 16.55 22.62 14.86
N THR A 363 15.30 22.34 14.49
CA THR A 363 14.27 21.80 15.41
C THR A 363 13.69 20.47 14.91
N GLY A 364 14.47 19.71 14.15
CA GLY A 364 14.11 18.34 13.83
C GLY A 364 14.12 17.46 15.08
N TYR A 365 13.15 16.56 15.15
CA TYR A 365 13.04 15.50 16.13
C TYR A 365 13.64 14.23 15.54
N LYS A 366 14.47 13.53 16.32
CA LYS A 366 14.89 12.15 16.03
C LYS A 366 14.10 11.21 16.93
N ASP A 367 13.53 10.14 16.36
CA ASP A 367 12.90 9.10 17.17
C ASP A 367 13.94 8.45 18.10
N PRO A 368 13.78 8.51 19.44
CA PRO A 368 14.72 7.88 20.36
C PRO A 368 14.69 6.35 20.29
N ASN A 369 13.67 5.75 19.67
CA ASN A 369 13.50 4.31 19.53
C ASN A 369 14.13 3.74 18.25
N ASP A 370 14.48 4.59 17.28
CA ASP A 370 15.16 4.20 16.05
C ASP A 370 16.56 4.85 15.96
N PRO A 371 17.65 4.09 16.16
CA PRO A 371 19.01 4.63 16.09
C PRO A 371 19.37 5.14 14.69
N ASN A 372 18.66 4.71 13.64
CA ASN A 372 18.89 5.10 12.25
C ASN A 372 17.96 6.21 11.78
N ALA A 373 16.97 6.64 12.59
CA ALA A 373 16.03 7.67 12.21
C ALA A 373 16.73 8.97 11.78
N GLN A 374 16.31 9.48 10.62
CA GLN A 374 16.62 10.83 10.18
C GLN A 374 15.88 11.84 11.06
N GLN A 375 16.44 13.05 11.22
CA GLN A 375 15.76 14.09 11.97
C GLN A 375 14.69 14.73 11.07
N VAL A 376 13.44 14.74 11.53
CA VAL A 376 12.29 15.27 10.78
C VAL A 376 11.58 16.35 11.60
N PRO A 377 10.81 17.28 10.99
CA PRO A 377 10.06 18.27 11.76
C PRO A 377 9.16 17.58 12.81
N ALA A 378 9.11 18.10 14.04
CA ALA A 378 8.31 17.49 15.12
C ALA A 378 6.82 17.33 14.75
N THR A 379 6.28 18.26 13.95
CA THR A 379 4.93 18.18 13.35
C THR A 379 4.75 17.00 12.42
N ALA A 380 5.77 16.64 11.62
CA ALA A 380 5.76 15.48 10.73
C ALA A 380 5.89 14.17 11.53
N PHE A 381 6.78 14.13 12.53
CA PHE A 381 6.91 12.99 13.44
C PHE A 381 5.57 12.69 14.15
N VAL A 382 4.98 13.71 14.79
CA VAL A 382 3.71 13.59 15.51
C VAL A 382 2.57 13.20 14.58
N ARG A 383 2.52 13.72 13.34
CA ARG A 383 1.54 13.27 12.34
C ARG A 383 1.66 11.76 12.11
N THR A 384 2.82 11.27 11.70
CA THR A 384 3.05 9.84 11.39
C THR A 384 2.73 8.96 12.60
N LYS A 385 3.12 9.38 13.81
CA LYS A 385 2.81 8.68 15.07
C LYS A 385 1.29 8.57 15.30
N LEU A 386 0.57 9.68 15.21
CA LEU A 386 -0.88 9.71 15.43
C LEU A 386 -1.64 8.96 14.33
N GLU A 387 -1.19 9.01 13.08
CA GLU A 387 -1.76 8.27 11.95
C GLU A 387 -1.57 6.76 12.16
N SER A 388 -0.40 6.31 12.64
CA SER A 388 -0.14 4.90 12.97
C SER A 388 -0.96 4.40 14.18
N GLU A 389 -1.09 5.20 15.24
CA GLU A 389 -1.95 4.87 16.39
C GLU A 389 -3.45 4.83 16.00
N ARG A 390 -3.87 5.71 15.08
CA ARG A 390 -5.20 5.71 14.49
C ARG A 390 -5.43 4.48 13.63
N GLU A 391 -4.49 4.11 12.77
CA GLU A 391 -4.53 2.89 11.96
C GLU A 391 -4.69 1.63 12.81
N ALA A 392 -3.85 1.47 13.85
CA ALA A 392 -3.95 0.35 14.78
C ALA A 392 -5.29 0.31 15.56
N THR A 393 -5.92 1.47 15.78
CA THR A 393 -7.23 1.57 16.44
C THR A 393 -8.38 1.26 15.48
N VAL A 394 -8.37 1.85 14.28
CA VAL A 394 -9.35 1.63 13.21
C VAL A 394 -9.36 0.17 12.78
N MET A 395 -8.18 -0.46 12.64
CA MET A 395 -8.01 -1.90 12.41
C MET A 395 -8.81 -2.75 13.42
N LYS A 396 -8.57 -2.55 14.72
CA LYS A 396 -9.23 -3.31 15.80
C LYS A 396 -10.74 -3.11 15.78
N GLN A 397 -11.19 -1.88 15.50
CA GLN A 397 -12.62 -1.57 15.35
C GLN A 397 -13.25 -2.24 14.12
N ILE A 398 -12.55 -2.28 12.98
CA ILE A 398 -13.00 -2.95 11.75
C ILE A 398 -13.17 -4.46 12.01
N ILE A 399 -12.19 -5.12 12.62
CA ILE A 399 -12.27 -6.55 12.97
C ILE A 399 -13.45 -6.80 13.91
N ALA A 400 -13.57 -6.01 14.99
CA ALA A 400 -14.63 -6.16 15.97
C ALA A 400 -16.04 -5.94 15.38
N ARG A 401 -16.26 -4.88 14.59
CA ARG A 401 -17.59 -4.54 14.02
C ARG A 401 -18.01 -5.40 12.83
N ASN A 402 -17.07 -6.13 12.23
CA ASN A 402 -17.37 -7.08 11.16
C ASN A 402 -17.57 -8.52 11.65
N GLY A 403 -17.26 -8.82 12.92
CA GLY A 403 -17.61 -10.09 13.56
C GLY A 403 -16.93 -11.30 12.93
N ILE A 404 -15.71 -11.12 12.39
CA ILE A 404 -15.00 -12.15 11.65
C ILE A 404 -14.48 -13.24 12.60
N VAL A 405 -14.91 -14.48 12.38
CA VAL A 405 -14.43 -15.66 13.10
C VAL A 405 -13.56 -16.50 12.16
N VAL A 406 -12.25 -16.38 12.32
CA VAL A 406 -11.28 -17.34 11.76
C VAL A 406 -10.87 -18.28 12.89
N GLU A 407 -11.25 -19.55 12.78
CA GLU A 407 -10.84 -20.61 13.71
C GLU A 407 -9.33 -20.89 13.56
N GLU A 408 -8.66 -21.28 14.64
CA GLU A 408 -7.32 -21.88 14.52
C GLU A 408 -7.43 -23.24 13.81
N TYR A 409 -6.54 -23.51 12.86
CA TYR A 409 -6.59 -24.78 12.13
C TYR A 409 -6.13 -25.95 13.01
N ASN A 410 -6.99 -26.96 13.13
CA ASN A 410 -6.71 -28.21 13.82
C ASN A 410 -6.74 -29.38 12.82
N PRO A 411 -5.58 -29.91 12.37
CA PRO A 411 -5.53 -31.01 11.41
C PRO A 411 -6.18 -32.31 11.92
N THR A 412 -6.36 -32.48 13.24
CA THR A 412 -7.03 -33.65 13.81
C THR A 412 -8.56 -33.58 13.72
N ALA A 413 -9.14 -32.39 13.56
CA ALA A 413 -10.59 -32.18 13.45
C ALA A 413 -11.16 -32.54 12.06
N VAL A 414 -10.29 -32.65 11.04
CA VAL A 414 -10.67 -32.90 9.63
C VAL A 414 -10.47 -34.37 9.23
N ALA A 415 -9.73 -35.15 10.01
CA ALA A 415 -9.49 -36.56 9.71
C ALA A 415 -10.80 -37.38 9.82
N PRO A 416 -11.15 -38.22 8.83
CA PRO A 416 -12.32 -39.08 8.94
C PRO A 416 -12.12 -40.04 10.12
N ALA A 417 -13.14 -40.14 10.99
CA ALA A 417 -13.10 -41.02 12.14
C ALA A 417 -12.69 -42.44 11.71
N LYS A 418 -11.58 -42.95 12.27
CA LYS A 418 -11.10 -44.31 11.99
C LYS A 418 -12.26 -45.28 12.27
N LYS A 419 -12.78 -45.94 11.22
CA LYS A 419 -13.78 -47.00 11.41
C LYS A 419 -13.21 -48.00 12.42
N PRO A 420 -13.99 -48.42 13.43
CA PRO A 420 -13.51 -49.38 14.42
C PRO A 420 -13.07 -50.64 13.68
N VAL A 421 -11.81 -51.02 13.87
CA VAL A 421 -11.28 -52.28 13.33
C VAL A 421 -12.02 -53.39 14.05
N ALA A 422 -12.94 -54.06 13.35
CA ALA A 422 -13.57 -55.26 13.85
C ALA A 422 -12.48 -56.31 14.10
N LYS A 423 -12.22 -56.62 15.37
CA LYS A 423 -11.40 -57.77 15.74
C LYS A 423 -12.09 -59.01 15.17
N ARG A 424 -11.37 -59.76 14.33
CA ARG A 424 -11.73 -61.13 13.97
C ARG A 424 -11.28 -62.08 15.07
#